data_AF-A0A6N2KD48-F1
#
_entry.id   AF-A0A6N2KD48-F1
#
_cell.length_a   1.000
_cell.length_b   1.000
_cell.length_c   1.000
_cell.angle_alpha   90.00
_cell.angle_beta   90.00
_cell.angle_gamma   90.00
#
_symmetry.space_group_name_H-M   'P 1'
#
loop_
_entity.id
_entity.type
_entity.pdbx_description
1 polymer ?
#
loop_
_entity_poly.entity_id
_entity_poly.type
_entity_poly.pdbx_seq_one_letter_code
_entity_poly.pdbx_strand_id
1 'polypeptide(L)'
;MEAYGNMDLANNALARATQVFVKRQPVIHLFAARFKEQNGDIPGARAAYRVVHAEIAPGLLEAITKHANMERRLGNLEDAFSLYEQAIGIEKGKELPLVLPALYAQYAQFIYLTSKNLLKARKVLFEALEHAQFSKLLLEALIHLETFLPQPKQIDYLDSLVDNFILTSSDSVNTASATEREELSCIFLEVVSLEMLNL
;
A
#
# COMPACT_ATOMS: atom_id res chain seq x y z
N MET A 1 -20.97 31.32 17.50
CA MET A 1 -21.61 31.77 16.25
C MET A 1 -20.58 31.95 15.14
N GLU A 2 -19.47 32.65 15.40
CA GLU A 2 -18.36 32.84 14.43
C GLU A 2 -17.69 31.54 13.96
N ALA A 3 -17.43 30.58 14.85
CA ALA A 3 -16.84 29.29 14.48
C ALA A 3 -17.71 28.47 13.50
N TYR A 4 -19.03 28.54 13.63
CA TYR A 4 -19.96 27.91 12.68
C TYR A 4 -19.94 28.60 11.32
N GLY A 5 -19.92 29.95 11.29
CA GLY A 5 -19.80 30.70 10.04
C GLY A 5 -18.48 30.45 9.29
N ASN A 6 -17.38 30.23 10.03
CA ASN A 6 -16.09 29.88 9.42
C ASN A 6 -16.10 28.47 8.81
N MET A 7 -16.84 27.53 9.41
CA MET A 7 -16.98 26.16 8.89
C MET A 7 -17.76 26.14 7.58
N ASP A 8 -18.83 26.92 7.47
CA ASP A 8 -19.64 27.01 6.24
C ASP A 8 -18.83 27.60 5.07
N LEU A 9 -18.00 28.62 5.34
CA LEU A 9 -17.10 29.18 4.34
C LEU A 9 -16.05 28.15 3.87
N ALA A 10 -15.47 27.38 4.80
CA ALA A 10 -14.52 26.33 4.47
C ALA A 10 -15.18 25.23 3.62
N ASN A 11 -16.38 24.79 3.99
CA ASN A 11 -17.15 23.81 3.24
C ASN A 11 -17.50 24.33 1.83
N ASN A 12 -17.90 25.60 1.69
CA ASN A 12 -18.18 26.20 0.39
C ASN A 12 -16.93 26.26 -0.51
N ALA A 13 -15.79 26.70 0.04
CA ALA A 13 -14.53 26.75 -0.68
C ALA A 13 -14.10 25.35 -1.14
N LEU A 14 -14.21 24.36 -0.26
CA LEU A 14 -13.86 22.97 -0.55
C LEU A 14 -14.79 22.35 -1.60
N ALA A 15 -16.09 22.63 -1.53
CA ALA A 15 -17.07 22.19 -2.54
C ALA A 15 -16.72 22.78 -3.91
N ARG A 16 -16.41 24.08 -3.99
CA ARG A 16 -15.99 24.73 -5.24
C ARG A 16 -14.69 24.14 -5.78
N ALA A 17 -13.72 23.86 -4.92
CA ALA A 17 -12.46 23.25 -5.34
C ALA A 17 -12.69 21.83 -5.92
N THR A 18 -13.43 20.98 -5.19
CA THR A 18 -13.66 19.57 -5.54
C THR A 18 -14.66 19.37 -6.69
N GLN A 19 -15.56 20.32 -6.95
CA GLN A 19 -16.62 20.16 -7.96
C GLN A 19 -16.45 21.04 -9.19
N VAL A 20 -15.78 22.19 -9.08
CA VAL A 20 -15.67 23.17 -10.18
C VAL A 20 -14.24 23.27 -10.69
N PHE A 21 -13.29 23.65 -9.83
CA PHE A 21 -11.96 24.09 -10.28
C PHE A 21 -10.97 22.94 -10.50
N VAL A 22 -10.75 22.11 -9.48
CA VAL A 22 -9.71 21.07 -9.47
C VAL A 22 -10.31 19.68 -9.28
N LYS A 23 -11.51 19.46 -9.83
CA LYS A 23 -12.32 18.25 -9.63
C LYS A 23 -11.67 16.93 -10.06
N ARG A 24 -10.65 16.96 -10.91
CA ARG A 24 -9.88 15.77 -11.34
C ARG A 24 -8.54 15.61 -10.63
N GLN A 25 -8.20 16.47 -9.66
CA GLN A 25 -6.95 16.37 -8.92
C GLN A 25 -7.15 15.53 -7.65
N PRO A 26 -6.54 14.32 -7.51
CA PRO A 26 -6.79 13.45 -6.36
C PRO A 26 -6.48 14.15 -5.02
N VAL A 27 -5.43 14.96 -4.98
CA VAL A 27 -4.95 15.64 -3.77
C VAL A 27 -6.04 16.47 -3.08
N ILE A 28 -6.90 17.16 -3.83
CA ILE A 28 -7.95 17.99 -3.22
C ILE A 28 -9.07 17.14 -2.62
N HIS A 29 -9.34 15.96 -3.20
CA HIS A 29 -10.37 15.04 -2.71
C HIS A 29 -9.88 14.28 -1.48
N LEU A 30 -8.59 13.91 -1.44
CA LEU A 30 -7.96 13.35 -0.24
C LEU A 30 -7.93 14.38 0.90
N PHE A 31 -7.62 15.65 0.58
CA PHE A 31 -7.75 16.75 1.54
C PHE A 31 -9.19 16.87 2.04
N ALA A 32 -10.17 16.85 1.13
CA ALA A 32 -11.58 16.94 1.48
C ALA A 32 -12.04 15.80 2.40
N ALA A 33 -11.60 14.56 2.12
CA ALA A 33 -11.90 13.40 2.93
C ALA A 33 -11.36 13.57 4.37
N ARG A 34 -10.08 13.96 4.49
CA ARG A 34 -9.45 14.23 5.79
C ARG A 34 -10.13 15.37 6.55
N PHE A 35 -10.43 16.47 5.86
CA PHE A 35 -11.11 17.62 6.47
C PHE A 35 -12.46 17.21 7.06
N LYS A 36 -13.26 16.45 6.31
CA LYS A 36 -14.56 15.96 6.77
C LYS A 36 -14.45 14.99 7.94
N GLU A 37 -13.50 14.06 7.87
CA GLU A 37 -13.21 13.13 8.98
C GLU A 37 -12.87 13.90 10.27
N GLN A 38 -11.96 14.88 10.19
CA GLN A 38 -11.53 15.69 11.35
C GLN A 38 -12.66 16.52 11.96
N ASN A 39 -13.68 16.85 11.18
CA ASN A 39 -14.86 17.61 11.63
C ASN A 39 -16.07 16.71 11.95
N GLY A 40 -15.89 15.38 11.95
CA GLY A 40 -16.94 14.41 12.31
C GLY A 40 -17.90 14.03 11.18
N ASP A 41 -17.74 14.57 9.97
CA ASP A 41 -18.51 14.18 8.78
C ASP A 41 -17.94 12.90 8.15
N ILE A 42 -18.11 11.78 8.83
CA ILE A 42 -17.65 10.47 8.35
C ILE A 42 -18.32 10.05 7.03
N PRO A 43 -19.66 10.21 6.85
CA PRO A 43 -20.30 9.88 5.58
C PRO A 43 -19.73 10.69 4.42
N GLY A 44 -19.49 11.98 4.61
CA GLY A 44 -18.91 12.84 3.60
C GLY A 44 -17.44 12.52 3.32
N ALA A 45 -16.67 12.05 4.32
CA ALA A 45 -15.30 11.59 4.15
C ALA A 45 -15.24 10.32 3.28
N ARG A 46 -16.07 9.31 3.59
CA ARG A 46 -16.22 8.09 2.77
C ARG A 46 -16.66 8.42 1.34
N ALA A 47 -17.60 9.35 1.19
CA ALA A 47 -18.05 9.79 -0.13
C ALA A 47 -16.90 10.42 -0.94
N ALA A 48 -16.04 11.22 -0.32
CA ALA A 48 -14.87 11.80 -0.99
C ALA A 48 -13.87 10.72 -1.44
N TYR A 49 -13.57 9.72 -0.60
CA TYR A 49 -12.73 8.59 -1.01
C TYR A 49 -13.36 7.79 -2.16
N ARG A 50 -14.67 7.53 -2.12
CA ARG A 50 -15.38 6.80 -3.18
C ARG A 50 -15.25 7.47 -4.54
N VAL A 51 -15.32 8.80 -4.60
CA VAL A 51 -15.10 9.53 -5.87
C VAL A 51 -13.67 9.31 -6.38
N VAL A 52 -12.68 9.30 -5.49
CA VAL A 52 -11.28 9.03 -5.89
C VAL A 52 -11.14 7.63 -6.48
N HIS A 53 -11.66 6.63 -5.77
CA HIS A 53 -11.57 5.22 -6.17
C HIS A 53 -12.32 4.90 -7.45
N ALA A 54 -13.47 5.55 -7.70
CA ALA A 54 -14.32 5.24 -8.85
C ALA A 54 -14.00 6.08 -10.09
N GLU A 55 -13.65 7.36 -9.94
CA GLU A 55 -13.71 8.31 -11.06
C GLU A 55 -12.42 9.10 -11.31
N ILE A 56 -11.58 9.29 -10.31
CA ILE A 56 -10.45 10.22 -10.42
C ILE A 56 -9.14 9.49 -10.57
N ALA A 57 -8.86 8.54 -9.67
CA ALA A 57 -7.62 7.77 -9.71
C ALA A 57 -7.86 6.36 -9.12
N PRO A 58 -8.59 5.49 -9.85
CA PRO A 58 -8.77 4.10 -9.43
C PRO A 58 -7.44 3.38 -9.22
N GLY A 59 -7.26 2.77 -8.06
CA GLY A 59 -6.01 2.09 -7.69
C GLY A 59 -4.92 3.01 -7.11
N LEU A 60 -5.20 4.29 -6.87
CA LEU A 60 -4.25 5.18 -6.22
C LEU A 60 -3.93 4.70 -4.80
N LEU A 61 -2.71 4.21 -4.60
CA LEU A 61 -2.24 3.63 -3.34
C LEU A 61 -2.42 4.58 -2.15
N GLU A 62 -2.12 5.87 -2.34
CA GLU A 62 -2.30 6.88 -1.30
C GLU A 62 -3.76 6.98 -0.83
N ALA A 63 -4.72 6.91 -1.76
CA ALA A 63 -6.14 6.98 -1.45
C ALA A 63 -6.60 5.74 -0.66
N ILE A 64 -6.13 4.56 -1.06
CA ILE A 64 -6.46 3.28 -0.41
C ILE A 64 -5.92 3.29 1.02
N THR A 65 -4.64 3.62 1.19
CA THR A 65 -3.98 3.66 2.50
C THR A 65 -4.62 4.68 3.43
N LYS A 66 -4.95 5.88 2.95
CA LYS A 66 -5.62 6.89 3.78
C LYS A 66 -7.05 6.48 4.16
N HIS A 67 -7.79 5.87 3.25
CA HIS A 67 -9.16 5.38 3.51
C HIS A 67 -9.15 4.22 4.52
N ALA A 68 -8.30 3.22 4.33
CA ALA A 68 -8.15 2.10 5.27
C ALA A 68 -7.73 2.57 6.66
N ASN A 69 -6.81 3.55 6.74
CA ASN A 69 -6.42 4.14 8.02
C ASN A 69 -7.55 4.91 8.71
N MET A 70 -8.45 5.55 7.97
CA MET A 70 -9.65 6.17 8.54
C MET A 70 -10.57 5.09 9.11
N GLU A 71 -10.90 4.05 8.35
CA GLU A 71 -11.77 2.96 8.81
C GLU A 71 -11.22 2.27 10.06
N ARG A 72 -9.90 2.05 10.10
CA ARG A 72 -9.21 1.57 11.30
C ARG A 72 -9.39 2.49 12.50
N ARG A 73 -9.24 3.81 12.34
CA ARG A 73 -9.45 4.78 13.45
C ARG A 73 -10.89 4.76 13.98
N LEU A 74 -11.85 4.43 13.11
CA LEU A 74 -13.26 4.29 13.45
C LEU A 74 -13.60 2.91 14.07
N GLY A 75 -12.63 2.00 14.17
CA GLY A 75 -12.83 0.64 14.68
C GLY A 75 -13.30 -0.37 13.64
N ASN A 76 -13.43 0.02 12.37
CA ASN A 76 -13.89 -0.84 11.28
C ASN A 76 -12.71 -1.54 10.61
N LEU A 77 -12.05 -2.44 11.34
CA LEU A 77 -10.83 -3.09 10.85
C LEU A 77 -11.08 -3.98 9.62
N GLU A 78 -12.21 -4.68 9.58
CA GLU A 78 -12.58 -5.53 8.42
C GLU A 78 -12.85 -4.69 7.16
N ASP A 79 -13.49 -3.52 7.30
CA ASP A 79 -13.67 -2.59 6.18
C ASP A 79 -12.32 -2.07 5.68
N ALA A 80 -11.38 -1.82 6.60
CA ALA A 80 -10.03 -1.40 6.26
C ALA A 80 -9.26 -2.48 5.46
N PHE A 81 -9.38 -3.75 5.84
CA PHE A 81 -8.81 -4.86 5.06
C PHE A 81 -9.48 -5.01 3.69
N SER A 82 -10.81 -4.93 3.66
CA SER A 82 -11.60 -5.04 2.44
C SER A 82 -11.21 -4.01 1.38
N LEU A 83 -10.80 -2.80 1.79
CA LEU A 83 -10.32 -1.76 0.86
C LEU A 83 -9.06 -2.18 0.10
N TYR A 84 -8.10 -2.84 0.76
CA TYR A 84 -6.92 -3.37 0.09
C TYR A 84 -7.27 -4.56 -0.80
N GLU A 85 -8.09 -5.49 -0.31
CA GLU A 85 -8.49 -6.70 -1.05
C GLU A 85 -9.26 -6.35 -2.33
N GLN A 86 -10.17 -5.37 -2.27
CA GLN A 86 -10.87 -4.87 -3.46
C GLN A 86 -9.91 -4.19 -4.44
N ALA A 87 -8.99 -3.36 -3.96
CA ALA A 87 -8.01 -2.71 -4.82
C ALA A 87 -7.09 -3.72 -5.53
N ILE A 88 -6.64 -4.76 -4.82
CA ILE A 88 -5.87 -5.87 -5.38
C ILE A 88 -6.70 -6.63 -6.42
N GLY A 89 -7.97 -6.94 -6.12
CA GLY A 89 -8.86 -7.63 -7.06
C GLY A 89 -9.09 -6.85 -8.35
N ILE A 90 -9.28 -5.53 -8.25
CA ILE A 90 -9.42 -4.65 -9.42
C ILE A 90 -8.12 -4.60 -10.23
N GLU A 91 -6.98 -4.44 -9.56
CA GLU A 91 -5.69 -4.32 -10.24
C GLU A 91 -5.29 -5.62 -10.96
N LYS A 92 -5.55 -6.79 -10.35
CA LYS A 92 -5.37 -8.11 -10.99
C LYS A 92 -6.15 -8.26 -12.31
N GLY A 93 -7.28 -7.56 -12.44
CA GLY A 93 -8.12 -7.61 -13.64
C GLY A 93 -7.64 -6.72 -14.80
N LYS A 94 -6.58 -5.92 -14.60
CA LYS A 94 -6.05 -5.03 -15.64
C LYS A 94 -5.05 -5.74 -16.55
N GLU A 95 -4.98 -5.30 -17.80
CA GLU A 95 -4.00 -5.81 -18.78
C GLU A 95 -2.54 -5.60 -18.33
N LEU A 96 -2.27 -4.48 -17.65
CA LEU A 96 -0.96 -4.10 -17.12
C LEU A 96 -1.08 -3.74 -15.63
N PRO A 97 -0.92 -4.71 -14.72
CA PRO A 97 -1.12 -4.52 -13.27
C PRO A 97 0.10 -3.86 -12.59
N LEU A 98 0.48 -2.66 -13.03
CA LEU A 98 1.74 -2.00 -12.66
C LEU A 98 1.85 -1.66 -11.16
N VAL A 99 0.72 -1.42 -10.48
CA VAL A 99 0.74 -1.07 -9.03
C VAL A 99 0.49 -2.26 -8.11
N LEU A 100 0.29 -3.46 -8.67
CA LEU A 100 -0.04 -4.67 -7.91
C LEU A 100 1.03 -5.05 -6.88
N PRO A 101 2.35 -5.03 -7.18
CA PRO A 101 3.38 -5.30 -6.17
C PRO A 101 3.32 -4.32 -4.99
N ALA A 102 3.06 -3.04 -5.26
CA ALA A 102 2.98 -2.01 -4.23
C ALA A 102 1.73 -2.16 -3.35
N LEU A 103 0.60 -2.56 -3.94
CA LEU A 103 -0.62 -2.87 -3.18
C LEU A 103 -0.41 -4.03 -2.21
N TYR A 104 0.23 -5.11 -2.67
CA TYR A 104 0.54 -6.26 -1.83
C TYR A 104 1.50 -5.90 -0.69
N ALA A 105 2.60 -5.20 -1.00
CA ALA A 105 3.57 -4.76 0.00
C ALA A 105 2.92 -3.89 1.09
N GLN A 106 2.11 -2.89 0.68
CA GLN A 106 1.40 -2.04 1.62
C GLN A 106 0.31 -2.78 2.41
N TYR A 107 -0.39 -3.74 1.80
CA TYR A 107 -1.41 -4.51 2.50
C TYR A 107 -0.79 -5.40 3.59
N ALA A 108 0.31 -6.08 3.27
CA ALA A 108 1.05 -6.89 4.24
C ALA A 108 1.57 -6.04 5.40
N GLN A 109 2.13 -4.86 5.11
CA GLN A 109 2.55 -3.91 6.14
C GLN A 109 1.37 -3.46 7.01
N PHE A 110 0.23 -3.13 6.39
CA PHE A 110 -0.98 -2.73 7.11
C PHE A 110 -1.47 -3.86 8.04
N ILE A 111 -1.54 -5.10 7.57
CA ILE A 111 -1.91 -6.27 8.39
C ILE A 111 -0.99 -6.36 9.61
N TYR A 112 0.33 -6.31 9.39
CA TYR A 112 1.30 -6.42 10.48
C TYR A 112 1.16 -5.28 11.50
N LEU A 113 1.07 -4.03 11.05
CA LEU A 113 1.01 -2.88 11.95
C LEU A 113 -0.28 -2.84 12.77
N THR A 114 -1.38 -3.31 12.20
CA THR A 114 -2.72 -3.20 12.81
C THR A 114 -3.12 -4.40 13.65
N SER A 115 -2.74 -5.61 13.24
CA SER A 115 -3.16 -6.86 13.88
C SER A 115 -2.03 -7.69 14.46
N LYS A 116 -0.77 -7.29 14.21
CA LYS A 116 0.44 -8.07 14.56
C LYS A 116 0.44 -9.50 13.99
N ASN A 117 -0.37 -9.75 12.96
CA ASN A 117 -0.49 -11.04 12.32
C ASN A 117 0.55 -11.20 11.21
N LEU A 118 1.78 -11.57 11.61
CA LEU A 118 2.89 -11.80 10.69
C LEU A 118 2.59 -12.93 9.68
N LEU A 119 1.89 -14.00 10.10
CA LEU A 119 1.57 -15.12 9.22
C LEU A 119 0.61 -14.71 8.10
N LYS A 120 -0.42 -13.91 8.41
CA LYS A 120 -1.34 -13.37 7.39
C LYS A 120 -0.59 -12.41 6.46
N ALA A 121 0.28 -11.54 6.99
CA ALA A 121 1.10 -10.65 6.18
C ALA A 121 2.02 -11.43 5.21
N ARG A 122 2.69 -12.49 5.69
CA ARG A 122 3.54 -13.35 4.85
C ARG A 122 2.74 -14.01 3.75
N LYS A 123 1.57 -14.58 4.09
CA LYS A 123 0.68 -15.22 3.11
C LYS A 123 0.29 -14.26 1.99
N VAL A 124 -0.03 -13.01 2.32
CA VAL A 124 -0.37 -11.96 1.34
C VAL A 124 0.81 -11.66 0.40
N LEU A 125 2.03 -11.58 0.93
CA LEU A 125 3.23 -11.36 0.09
C LEU A 125 3.56 -12.57 -0.79
N PHE A 126 3.35 -13.79 -0.31
CA PHE A 126 3.54 -14.99 -1.14
C PHE A 126 2.49 -15.10 -2.25
N GLU A 127 1.24 -14.74 -1.98
CA GLU A 127 0.22 -14.63 -3.03
C GLU A 127 0.64 -13.62 -4.13
N ALA A 128 1.36 -12.56 -3.75
CA ALA A 128 1.87 -11.59 -4.72
C ALA A 128 2.90 -12.20 -5.69
N LEU A 129 3.68 -13.19 -5.27
CA LEU A 129 4.66 -13.87 -6.14
C LEU A 129 3.99 -14.64 -7.29
N GLU A 130 2.72 -15.04 -7.13
CA GLU A 130 1.95 -15.78 -8.14
C GLU A 130 1.25 -14.85 -9.16
N HIS A 131 1.01 -13.60 -8.80
CA HIS A 131 0.10 -12.72 -9.56
C HIS A 131 0.70 -11.38 -9.95
N ALA A 132 1.72 -10.91 -9.24
CA ALA A 132 2.33 -9.62 -9.47
C ALA A 132 3.66 -9.77 -10.20
N GLN A 133 4.08 -8.69 -10.86
CA GLN A 133 5.43 -8.64 -11.42
C GLN A 133 6.46 -8.79 -10.29
N PHE A 134 7.41 -9.68 -10.51
CA PHE A 134 8.56 -9.84 -9.65
C PHE A 134 9.38 -8.55 -9.64
N SER A 135 9.51 -7.92 -8.46
CA SER A 135 10.07 -6.57 -8.33
C SER A 135 10.85 -6.42 -7.03
N LYS A 136 11.81 -5.49 -7.01
CA LYS A 136 12.59 -5.15 -5.81
C LYS A 136 11.68 -4.86 -4.62
N LEU A 137 10.63 -4.06 -4.81
CA LEU A 137 9.70 -3.67 -3.75
C LEU A 137 9.07 -4.88 -3.05
N LEU A 138 8.67 -5.90 -3.82
CA LEU A 138 8.05 -7.09 -3.26
C LEU A 138 9.05 -7.93 -2.46
N LEU A 139 10.27 -8.10 -2.98
CA LEU A 139 11.35 -8.83 -2.31
C LEU A 139 11.81 -8.13 -1.04
N GLU A 140 11.97 -6.81 -1.09
CA GLU A 140 12.29 -6.00 0.07
C GLU A 140 11.22 -6.14 1.16
N ALA A 141 9.93 -6.12 0.80
CA ALA A 141 8.85 -6.35 1.76
C ALA A 141 8.91 -7.76 2.40
N LEU A 142 9.26 -8.79 1.63
CA LEU A 142 9.43 -10.15 2.12
C LEU A 142 10.63 -10.27 3.08
N ILE A 143 11.79 -9.74 2.67
CA ILE A 143 13.02 -9.76 3.47
C ILE A 143 12.80 -9.04 4.80
N HIS A 144 12.22 -7.83 4.77
CA HIS A 144 11.92 -7.09 6.00
C HIS A 144 10.92 -7.82 6.89
N LEU A 145 9.87 -8.44 6.32
CA LEU A 145 8.90 -9.19 7.12
C LEU A 145 9.56 -10.38 7.85
N GLU A 146 10.50 -11.05 7.20
CA GLU A 146 11.23 -12.19 7.75
C GLU A 146 12.05 -11.83 8.98
N THR A 147 12.54 -10.59 9.06
CA THR A 147 13.29 -10.11 10.23
C THR A 147 12.46 -10.17 11.52
N PHE A 148 11.14 -9.98 11.41
CA PHE A 148 10.22 -9.96 12.56
C PHE A 148 9.66 -11.35 12.94
N LEU A 149 9.86 -12.37 12.10
CA LEU A 149 9.28 -13.70 12.32
C LEU A 149 10.13 -14.53 13.29
N PRO A 150 9.50 -15.34 14.16
CA PRO A 150 10.23 -16.27 15.02
C PRO A 150 10.87 -17.38 14.18
N GLN A 151 11.94 -17.98 14.71
CA GLN A 151 12.60 -19.13 14.08
C GLN A 151 11.63 -20.32 13.93
N PRO A 152 11.74 -21.15 12.87
CA PRO A 152 12.75 -21.08 11.81
C PRO A 152 12.37 -20.08 10.71
N LYS A 153 13.35 -19.26 10.32
CA LYS A 153 13.24 -18.35 9.16
C LYS A 153 13.44 -19.10 7.85
N GLN A 154 12.82 -18.62 6.79
CA GLN A 154 12.90 -19.19 5.43
C GLN A 154 14.03 -18.53 4.62
N ILE A 155 15.22 -18.37 5.21
CA ILE A 155 16.34 -17.65 4.59
C ILE A 155 16.77 -18.30 3.27
N ASP A 156 16.89 -19.63 3.22
CA ASP A 156 17.28 -20.36 1.99
C ASP A 156 16.29 -20.12 0.83
N TYR A 157 15.00 -19.97 1.15
CA TYR A 157 13.98 -19.66 0.17
C TYR A 157 14.09 -18.21 -0.32
N LEU A 158 14.32 -17.26 0.59
CA LEU A 158 14.55 -15.86 0.22
C LEU A 158 15.83 -15.69 -0.59
N ASP A 159 16.91 -16.40 -0.25
CA ASP A 159 18.17 -16.44 -0.99
C ASP A 159 17.92 -16.86 -2.44
N SER A 160 17.17 -17.96 -2.63
CA SER A 160 16.78 -18.43 -3.96
C SER A 160 15.97 -17.40 -4.77
N LEU A 161 15.10 -16.62 -4.10
CA LEU A 161 14.33 -15.56 -4.74
C LEU A 161 15.19 -14.35 -5.12
N VAL A 162 16.12 -13.96 -4.25
CA VAL A 162 17.07 -12.85 -4.47
C VAL A 162 18.02 -13.22 -5.60
N ASP A 163 18.58 -14.42 -5.60
CA ASP A 163 19.42 -14.94 -6.69
C ASP A 163 18.67 -14.92 -8.03
N ASN A 164 17.43 -15.41 -8.06
CA ASN A 164 16.62 -15.37 -9.27
C ASN A 164 16.45 -13.93 -9.78
N PHE A 165 16.14 -12.98 -8.90
CA PHE A 165 15.99 -11.57 -9.26
C PHE A 165 17.29 -10.94 -9.79
N ILE A 166 18.43 -11.29 -9.20
CA ILE A 166 19.74 -10.76 -9.62
C ILE A 166 20.13 -11.34 -10.99
N LEU A 167 19.84 -12.63 -11.22
CA LEU A 167 20.23 -13.39 -12.40
C LEU A 167 19.28 -13.20 -13.60
N THR A 168 18.06 -12.69 -13.42
CA THR A 168 17.15 -12.45 -14.55
C THR A 168 17.72 -11.35 -15.47
N SER A 169 18.47 -11.75 -16.50
CA SER A 169 19.20 -10.87 -17.42
C SER A 169 18.32 -10.25 -18.50
N SER A 170 18.29 -8.91 -18.53
CA SER A 170 18.13 -7.94 -19.65
C SER A 170 17.12 -8.10 -20.80
N ASP A 171 16.48 -9.25 -21.03
CA ASP A 171 15.75 -9.49 -22.28
C ASP A 171 14.23 -9.25 -22.19
N SER A 172 13.74 -8.82 -21.02
CA SER A 172 12.34 -8.41 -20.85
C SER A 172 12.23 -6.90 -20.63
N VAL A 173 11.13 -6.30 -21.11
CA VAL A 173 10.86 -4.84 -21.04
C VAL A 173 10.79 -4.30 -19.59
N ASN A 174 10.85 -5.19 -18.60
CA ASN A 174 10.59 -4.95 -17.20
C ASN A 174 11.73 -5.40 -16.27
N THR A 175 12.95 -5.53 -16.80
CA THR A 175 14.13 -5.98 -16.05
C THR A 175 14.59 -4.96 -15.02
N ALA A 176 14.90 -5.46 -13.82
CA ALA A 176 15.51 -4.68 -12.76
C ALA A 176 16.81 -4.02 -13.20
N SER A 177 16.99 -2.75 -12.85
CA SER A 177 18.23 -2.03 -13.09
C SER A 177 19.39 -2.66 -12.30
N ALA A 178 20.63 -2.42 -12.75
CA ALA A 178 21.82 -2.83 -11.99
C ALA A 178 21.81 -2.27 -10.56
N THR A 179 21.35 -1.03 -10.40
CA THR A 179 21.21 -0.37 -9.10
C THR A 179 20.19 -1.08 -8.22
N GLU A 180 19.01 -1.43 -8.73
CA GLU A 180 17.99 -2.14 -7.93
C GLU A 180 18.47 -3.51 -7.47
N ARG A 181 19.23 -4.22 -8.33
CA ARG A 181 19.81 -5.52 -7.98
C ARG A 181 20.85 -5.40 -6.88
N GLU A 182 21.77 -4.43 -7.01
CA GLU A 182 22.78 -4.17 -5.97
C GLU A 182 22.14 -3.76 -4.64
N GLU A 183 21.17 -2.84 -4.67
CA GLU A 183 20.48 -2.40 -3.46
C GLU A 183 19.74 -3.56 -2.77
N LEU A 184 19.09 -4.44 -3.54
CA LEU A 184 18.43 -5.61 -2.97
C LEU A 184 19.43 -6.60 -2.36
N SER A 185 20.56 -6.84 -3.02
CA SER A 185 21.66 -7.68 -2.49
C SER A 185 22.16 -7.14 -1.14
N CYS A 186 22.37 -5.82 -1.05
CA CYS A 186 22.78 -5.18 0.21
C CYS A 186 21.74 -5.39 1.32
N ILE A 187 20.46 -5.15 1.04
CA ILE A 187 19.37 -5.35 2.01
C ILE A 187 19.33 -6.80 2.50
N PHE A 188 19.48 -7.77 1.59
CA PHE A 188 19.47 -9.19 1.96
C PHE A 188 20.67 -9.57 2.83
N LEU A 189 21.88 -9.11 2.47
CA LEU A 189 23.10 -9.36 3.23
C LEU A 189 23.05 -8.75 4.64
N GLU A 190 22.45 -7.58 4.80
CA GLU A 190 22.23 -6.96 6.12
C GLU A 190 21.37 -7.87 7.01
N VAL A 191 20.27 -8.43 6.47
CA VAL A 191 19.40 -9.33 7.24
C VAL A 191 20.11 -10.63 7.59
N VAL A 192 20.80 -11.27 6.63
CA VAL A 192 21.56 -12.51 6.89
C VAL A 192 22.64 -12.29 7.93
N SER A 193 23.34 -11.15 7.87
CA SER A 193 24.37 -10.79 8.85
C SER A 193 23.79 -10.59 10.25
N LEU A 194 22.62 -9.94 10.37
CA LEU A 194 21.92 -9.79 11.64
C LEU A 194 21.48 -11.13 12.23
N GLU A 195 21.04 -12.08 11.40
CA GLU A 195 20.69 -13.43 11.87
C GLU A 195 21.90 -14.21 12.36
N MET A 196 23.03 -14.13 11.66
CA MET A 196 24.28 -14.80 12.05
C MET A 196 24.83 -14.30 13.39
N LEU A 197 24.51 -13.07 13.80
CA LEU A 197 24.89 -12.52 15.10
C LEU A 197 23.98 -12.98 16.27
N ASN A 198 22.83 -13.58 15.97
CA ASN A 198 21.85 -14.05 16.97
C ASN A 198 21.94 -15.56 17.25
N LEU A 199 22.93 -16.25 16.66
CA LEU A 199 23.28 -17.66 16.88
C LEU A 199 24.51 -17.78 17.79
#